data_AF-R9GX15-F1
#
_entry.id   AF-R9GX15-F1
#
_cell.length_a   1.000
_cell.length_b   1.000
_cell.length_c   1.000
_cell.angle_alpha   90.00
_cell.angle_beta   90.00
_cell.angle_gamma   90.00
#
_symmetry.space_group_name_H-M   'P 1'
#
loop_
_entity.id
_entity.type
_entity.pdbx_description
1 polymer ?
#
loop_
_entity_poly.entity_id
_entity_poly.type
_entity_poly.pdbx_seq_one_letter_code
_entity_poly.pdbx_strand_id
1 'polypeptide(L)' 'MVSEYLDLKGVEYEKVNAFDKPEIAMKYKVRSVPTVIVTYQDEVLHRIIGFKPDELQKALAV' A
#
# COMPACT_ATOMS: atom_id res chain seq x y z
N MET A 1 -12.25 1.43 -4.85
CA MET A 1 -11.16 0.51 -4.44
C MET A 1 -9.88 1.30 -4.21
N VAL A 2 -8.91 0.79 -3.44
CA VAL A 2 -7.63 1.49 -3.16
C VAL A 2 -6.91 1.88 -4.47
N SER A 3 -6.92 0.98 -5.45
CA SER A 3 -6.27 1.18 -6.75
C SER A 3 -6.80 2.38 -7.51
N GLU A 4 -8.12 2.54 -7.61
CA GLU A 4 -8.75 3.65 -8.32
C GLU A 4 -8.37 5.01 -7.69
N TYR A 5 -8.24 5.04 -6.35
CA TYR A 5 -7.80 6.24 -5.65
C TYR A 5 -6.36 6.62 -6.01
N LEU A 6 -5.47 5.62 -6.13
CA LEU A 6 -4.07 5.84 -6.52
C LEU A 6 -3.95 6.23 -8.00
N ASP A 7 -4.74 5.60 -8.88
CA ASP A 7 -4.81 5.90 -10.30
C ASP A 7 -5.24 7.37 -10.52
N LEU A 8 -6.25 7.85 -9.79
CA LEU A 8 -6.70 9.25 -9.83
C LEU A 8 -5.62 10.25 -9.37
N LYS A 9 -4.71 9.82 -8.51
CA LYS A 9 -3.60 10.65 -8.00
C LYS A 9 -2.36 10.59 -8.89
N GLY A 10 -2.35 9.76 -9.93
CA GLY A 10 -1.18 9.57 -10.80
C GLY A 10 0.02 8.96 -10.07
N VAL A 11 -0.24 8.18 -9.01
CA VAL A 11 0.80 7.55 -8.21
C VAL A 11 1.19 6.23 -8.85
N GLU A 12 2.48 5.96 -9.01
CA GLU A 12 2.96 4.63 -9.39
C GLU A 12 2.89 3.68 -8.19
N TYR A 13 2.28 2.51 -8.38
CA TYR A 13 2.16 1.50 -7.33
C TYR A 13 2.15 0.09 -7.92
N GLU A 14 2.61 -0.88 -7.13
CA GLU A 14 2.53 -2.30 -7.48
C GLU A 14 1.33 -2.95 -6.78
N LYS A 15 0.51 -3.69 -7.56
CA LYS A 15 -0.56 -4.53 -7.01
C LYS A 15 -0.01 -5.91 -6.70
N VAL A 16 0.09 -6.23 -5.41
CA VAL A 16 0.47 -7.56 -4.95
C VAL A 16 -0.72 -8.27 -4.32
N ASN A 17 -1.09 -9.42 -4.87
CA ASN A 17 -2.05 -10.31 -4.21
C ASN A 17 -1.34 -11.10 -3.11
N ALA A 18 -1.68 -10.82 -1.86
CA ALA A 18 -1.11 -11.48 -0.69
C ALA A 18 -1.39 -13.00 -0.64
N PHE A 19 -2.45 -13.47 -1.30
CA PHE A 19 -2.79 -14.90 -1.38
C PHE A 19 -1.93 -15.64 -2.41
N ASP A 20 -1.62 -14.99 -3.54
CA ASP A 20 -0.77 -15.58 -4.58
C ASP A 20 0.72 -15.51 -4.21
N LYS A 21 1.12 -14.45 -3.48
CA LYS A 21 2.51 -14.20 -3.04
C LYS A 21 2.61 -14.12 -1.51
N PRO A 22 2.43 -15.25 -0.78
CA PRO A 22 2.48 -15.27 0.68
C PRO A 22 3.84 -14.85 1.24
N GLU A 23 4.93 -15.08 0.50
CA GLU A 23 6.29 -14.65 0.88
C GLU A 23 6.41 -13.12 1.01
N ILE A 24 5.79 -12.36 0.10
CA ILE A 24 5.79 -10.89 0.14
C ILE A 24 4.93 -10.42 1.30
N ALA A 25 3.76 -11.03 1.49
CA ALA A 25 2.90 -10.73 2.64
C ALA A 25 3.63 -10.98 3.97
N MET A 26 4.39 -12.06 4.09
CA MET A 26 5.23 -12.35 5.26
C MET A 26 6.39 -11.35 5.41
N LYS A 27 7.13 -11.05 4.33
CA LYS A 27 8.24 -10.08 4.32
C LYS A 27 7.80 -8.74 4.90
N TYR A 28 6.64 -8.27 4.47
CA TYR A 28 6.07 -7.01 4.92
C TYR A 28 5.18 -7.13 6.17
N LYS A 29 5.03 -8.33 6.75
CA LYS A 29 4.17 -8.61 7.90
C LYS A 29 2.74 -8.09 7.70
N VAL A 30 2.17 -8.33 6.52
CA VAL A 30 0.78 -8.04 6.18
C VAL A 30 -0.10 -9.04 6.94
N ARG A 31 -0.95 -8.52 7.82
CA ARG A 31 -1.84 -9.33 8.67
C ARG A 31 -3.31 -9.26 8.26
N SER A 32 -3.67 -8.25 7.48
CA SER A 32 -5.03 -8.01 7.01
C SER A 32 -4.98 -7.33 5.64
N VAL A 33 -6.03 -7.56 4.85
CA VAL A 33 -6.19 -6.97 3.51
C VAL A 33 -7.44 -6.10 3.47
N PRO A 34 -7.45 -5.01 2.68
CA PRO A 34 -6.32 -4.46 1.93
C PRO A 34 -5.31 -3.75 2.85
N THR A 35 -4.02 -3.85 2.57
CA THR A 35 -2.96 -3.07 3.22
C THR A 35 -2.15 -2.35 2.15
N VAL A 36 -1.92 -1.06 2.34
CA VAL A 36 -1.03 -0.25 1.49
C VAL A 36 0.26 0.00 2.23
N ILE A 37 1.37 -0.16 1.54
CA ILE A 37 2.71 0.06 2.08
C ILE A 37 3.37 1.07 1.15
N VAL A 38 3.76 2.20 1.72
CA VAL A 38 4.50 3.24 1.02
C VAL A 38 5.97 3.03 1.33
N THR A 39 6.76 2.76 0.29
CA THR A 39 8.21 2.58 0.40
C THR A 39 8.95 3.68 -0.35
N TYR A 40 10.07 4.13 0.19
CA TYR A 40 11.01 5.04 -0.48
C TYR A 40 12.42 4.49 -0.32
N GLN A 41 13.13 4.28 -1.43
CA GLN A 41 14.48 3.69 -1.44
C GLN A 41 14.59 2.41 -0.59
N ASP A 42 13.67 1.46 -0.79
CA ASP A 42 13.56 0.20 -0.04
C ASP A 42 13.21 0.30 1.45
N GLU A 43 13.06 1.51 2.00
CA GLU A 43 12.55 1.73 3.36
C GLU A 43 11.04 1.90 3.38
N VAL A 44 10.37 1.30 4.36
CA VAL A 44 8.92 1.46 4.57
C VAL A 44 8.66 2.76 5.33
N LEU A 45 8.14 3.78 4.64
CA LEU A 45 7.77 5.05 5.24
C LEU A 45 6.43 4.97 5.97
N HIS A 46 5.42 4.41 5.30
CA HIS A 46 4.06 4.36 5.84
C HIS A 46 3.39 3.02 5.57
N ARG A 47 2.51 2.65 6.51
CA ARG A 47 1.66 1.47 6.40
C ARG A 47 0.23 1.84 6.74
N ILE A 48 -0.68 1.57 5.82
CA ILE A 48 -2.08 1.92 5.93
C ILE A 48 -2.86 0.61 5.84
N ILE A 49 -3.50 0.25 6.95
CA ILE A 49 -4.27 -0.99 7.05
C ILE A 49 -5.74 -0.66 6.82
N GLY A 50 -6.33 -1.31 5.82
CA GLY A 50 -7.66 -1.02 5.31
C GLY A 50 -7.66 0.07 4.24
N PHE A 51 -8.85 0.41 3.76
CA PHE A 51 -9.03 1.53 2.84
C PHE A 51 -9.31 2.81 3.63
N LYS A 52 -8.28 3.66 3.75
CA LYS A 52 -8.35 4.95 4.45
C LYS A 52 -7.86 6.07 3.53
N PRO A 53 -8.76 6.76 2.81
CA PRO A 53 -8.37 7.78 1.84
C PRO A 53 -7.65 8.97 2.49
N ASP A 54 -8.01 9.37 3.70
CA ASP A 54 -7.33 10.46 4.42
C ASP A 54 -5.86 10.15 4.78
N GLU A 55 -5.58 8.91 5.21
CA GLU A 55 -4.21 8.48 5.51
C GLU A 55 -3.39 8.32 4.22
N LEU A 56 -4.01 7.79 3.17
CA LEU A 56 -3.38 7.70 1.85
C LEU A 56 -3.01 9.09 1.33
N GLN A 57 -3.92 10.05 1.43
CA GLN A 57 -3.64 11.43 1.01
C GLN A 57 -2.44 12.02 1.75
N LYS A 58 -2.36 11.84 3.06
CA LYS A 58 -1.24 12.35 3.87
C LYS A 58 0.08 11.66 3.52
N ALA A 59 0.06 10.34 3.34
CA ALA A 59 1.26 9.58 3.01
C ALA A 59 1.80 9.88 1.60
N LEU A 60 0.93 10.34 0.69
CA LEU A 60 1.27 10.69 -0.68
C LEU A 60 1.55 12.19 -0.89
N ALA A 61 1.29 13.04 0.11
CA ALA A 61 1.49 14.49 0.05
C ALA A 61 2.95 14.90 0.32
N VAL A 62 3.91 14.12 -0.19
CA VAL A 62 5.36 14.39 -0.10
C VAL A 62 5.77 15.46 -1.11
#